data_AF-A0A100WKT1-F1
#
_entry.id   AF-A0A100WKT1-F1
#
_cell.length_a   1.000
_cell.length_b   1.000
_cell.length_c   1.000
_cell.angle_alpha   90.00
_cell.angle_beta   90.00
_cell.angle_gamma   90.00
#
_symmetry.space_group_name_H-M   'P 1'
#
loop_
_entity.id
_entity.type
_entity.pdbx_description
1 polymer ?
#
loop_
_entity_poly.entity_id
_entity_poly.type
_entity_poly.pdbx_seq_one_letter_code
_entity_poly.pdbx_strand_id
1 'polypeptide(L)'
;VHRFLTLGTDGGTYYTSAGELTKDNAEVVLRAAATDPVELVRRILEVSTAGRAPKQNPALFALAIAAAADDVEGRRRAVAALPHVARTGTHLFLFARYVEQFRGWGPALKRGVADWYLDRSVDALAYQVLKYRQREGWTHRDMLRLSHPVTSDPGRRALFDFVTRGSLGPVPEVVDAAVNPARVPAIVEDFTEAQNATLPSEWVDIIGRGNGVTWEMLPDAALGHAAVWEALLHPGIPQTALMRQLPRLTRLGLATGETGALIADQLADPDRPKKGRVHPINVLVALRTYVTGQSARGDGTWTPAPKISDALDAAFYASYGAIEPANKPTLIALDVSASMATASISGMPLNAREAAAAIAMATAASEPDHTIVGFTGVHGLQDNGFFRQQVIRENTITEL
;
A
#
# COMPACT_ATOMS: atom_id res chain seq x y z
N VAL A 1 18.09 7.73 12.00
CA VAL A 1 16.94 6.81 12.23
C VAL A 1 15.62 7.41 11.80
N HIS A 2 15.09 8.49 12.42
CA HIS A 2 13.77 9.03 12.06
C HIS A 2 13.64 9.35 10.57
N ARG A 3 14.62 10.04 9.98
CA ARG A 3 14.67 10.32 8.53
C ARG A 3 14.57 9.07 7.67
N PHE A 4 15.28 8.00 8.02
CA PHE A 4 15.22 6.72 7.31
C PHE A 4 13.84 6.06 7.45
N LEU A 5 13.26 6.05 8.65
CA LEU A 5 11.94 5.47 8.89
C LEU A 5 10.83 6.20 8.12
N THR A 6 10.94 7.52 7.98
CA THR A 6 9.93 8.35 7.30
C THR A 6 10.14 8.42 5.79
N LEU A 7 11.36 8.65 5.31
CA LEU A 7 11.63 8.88 3.89
C LEU A 7 12.14 7.63 3.15
N GLY A 8 12.67 6.65 3.88
CA GLY A 8 13.35 5.50 3.30
C GLY A 8 14.67 5.87 2.63
N THR A 9 15.08 5.02 1.68
CA THR A 9 16.18 5.25 0.75
C THR A 9 15.61 5.32 -0.65
N ASP A 10 16.02 6.31 -1.45
CA ASP A 10 15.75 6.31 -2.88
C ASP A 10 16.62 5.23 -3.53
N GLY A 11 15.99 4.12 -3.92
CA GLY A 11 16.65 3.01 -4.59
C GLY A 11 16.80 1.75 -3.74
N GLY A 12 16.87 0.62 -4.44
CA GLY A 12 16.61 -0.74 -3.97
C GLY A 12 17.30 -1.18 -2.68
N THR A 13 16.70 -2.18 -2.05
CA THR A 13 17.26 -2.90 -0.90
C THR A 13 18.64 -3.46 -1.24
N TYR A 14 19.61 -3.30 -0.33
CA TYR A 14 20.99 -3.84 -0.16
C TYR A 14 21.68 -4.66 -1.29
N TYR A 15 20.94 -5.39 -2.13
CA TYR A 15 21.43 -6.16 -3.28
C TYR A 15 20.82 -5.77 -4.65
N THR A 16 20.14 -4.63 -4.76
CA THR A 16 19.68 -4.09 -6.06
C THR A 16 20.29 -2.70 -6.28
N SER A 17 20.81 -2.47 -7.48
CA SER A 17 21.68 -1.34 -7.85
C SER A 17 21.04 0.04 -7.61
N ALA A 18 21.26 0.58 -6.42
CA ALA A 18 21.31 2.00 -6.07
C ALA A 18 22.33 2.12 -4.93
N GLY A 19 23.60 2.36 -5.30
CA GLY A 19 24.75 1.72 -4.64
C GLY A 19 25.31 2.34 -3.36
N GLU A 20 25.02 3.60 -3.03
CA GLU A 20 25.70 4.31 -1.93
C GLU A 20 24.72 4.81 -0.86
N LEU A 21 23.68 5.55 -1.25
CA LEU A 21 22.72 6.13 -0.29
C LEU A 21 21.95 5.07 0.53
N THR A 22 21.71 3.89 -0.04
CA THR A 22 21.06 2.77 0.67
C THR A 22 21.97 2.16 1.73
N LYS A 23 23.29 2.11 1.49
CA LYS A 23 24.25 1.53 2.43
C LYS A 23 24.44 2.42 3.65
N ASP A 24 24.68 3.72 3.43
CA ASP A 24 24.90 4.68 4.51
C ASP A 24 23.71 4.78 5.47
N ASN A 25 22.49 4.72 4.91
CA ASN A 25 21.27 4.74 5.70
C ASN A 25 21.03 3.43 6.48
N ALA A 26 21.38 2.28 5.89
CA ALA A 26 21.33 0.99 6.59
C ALA A 26 22.34 0.95 7.75
N GLU A 27 23.54 1.49 7.56
CA GLU A 27 24.54 1.60 8.64
C GLU A 27 24.04 2.42 9.83
N VAL A 28 23.29 3.51 9.59
CA VAL A 28 22.70 4.30 10.68
C VAL A 28 21.75 3.44 11.53
N VAL A 29 21.00 2.53 10.91
CA VAL A 29 20.09 1.64 11.62
C VAL A 29 20.86 0.53 12.34
N LEU A 30 21.90 -0.03 11.72
CA LEU A 30 22.80 -1.01 12.34
C LEU A 30 23.48 -0.43 13.59
N ARG A 31 24.03 0.80 13.50
CA ARG A 31 24.63 1.51 14.63
C ARG A 31 23.60 1.77 15.74
N ALA A 32 22.38 2.16 15.38
CA ALA A 32 21.30 2.36 16.35
C ALA A 32 20.93 1.06 17.07
N ALA A 33 20.83 -0.06 16.34
CA ALA A 33 20.54 -1.37 16.92
C ALA A 33 21.67 -1.90 17.81
N ALA A 34 22.94 -1.56 17.50
CA ALA A 34 24.08 -1.91 18.33
C ALA A 34 24.18 -1.05 19.61
N THR A 35 23.72 0.20 19.56
CA THR A 35 23.84 1.15 20.68
C THR A 35 22.65 1.10 21.62
N ASP A 36 21.42 1.17 21.09
CA ASP A 36 20.18 1.16 21.86
C ASP A 36 19.03 0.58 21.01
N PRO A 37 18.93 -0.75 20.93
CA PRO A 37 17.89 -1.41 20.15
C PRO A 37 16.50 -1.24 20.75
N VAL A 38 16.39 -0.95 22.06
CA VAL A 38 15.10 -0.71 22.73
C VAL A 38 14.50 0.62 22.23
N GLU A 39 15.29 1.69 22.22
CA GLU A 39 14.87 2.99 21.68
C GLU A 39 14.63 2.92 20.17
N LEU A 40 15.42 2.14 19.43
CA LEU A 40 15.16 1.89 18.00
C LEU A 40 13.77 1.30 17.78
N VAL A 41 13.39 0.26 18.52
CA VAL A 41 12.06 -0.37 18.42
C VAL A 41 10.95 0.62 18.80
N ARG A 42 11.14 1.44 19.85
CA ARG A 42 10.18 2.49 20.22
C ARG A 42 9.92 3.45 19.07
N ARG A 43 10.97 3.93 18.40
CA ARG A 43 10.86 4.83 17.24
C ARG A 43 10.20 4.16 16.03
N ILE A 44 10.49 2.89 15.77
CA ILE A 44 9.84 2.12 14.70
C ILE A 44 8.33 2.05 14.95
N LEU A 45 7.92 1.71 16.17
CA LEU A 45 6.51 1.65 16.56
C LEU A 45 5.84 3.02 16.41
N GLU A 46 6.47 4.08 16.91
CA GLU A 46 5.94 5.45 16.81
C GLU A 46 5.66 5.84 15.34
N VAL A 47 6.63 5.64 14.45
CA VAL A 47 6.49 6.01 13.03
C VAL A 47 5.48 5.11 12.31
N SER A 48 5.50 3.80 12.57
CA SER A 48 4.62 2.83 11.88
C SER A 48 3.17 2.97 12.30
N THR A 49 2.90 3.11 13.61
CA THR A 49 1.52 3.20 14.16
C THR A 49 0.89 4.57 13.90
N ALA A 50 1.66 5.66 13.96
CA ALA A 50 1.16 6.97 13.56
C ALA A 50 0.87 7.05 12.06
N GLY A 51 1.43 6.14 11.24
CA GLY A 51 1.26 6.15 9.79
C GLY A 51 1.95 7.32 9.11
N ARG A 52 3.02 7.84 9.71
CA ARG A 52 3.79 9.01 9.22
C ARG A 52 4.69 8.69 8.02
N ALA A 53 4.89 7.42 7.70
CA ALA A 53 5.74 6.98 6.59
C ALA A 53 4.89 6.52 5.38
N PRO A 54 5.18 7.00 4.15
CA PRO A 54 4.44 6.64 2.94
C PRO A 54 4.63 5.18 2.52
N LYS A 55 5.76 4.57 2.90
CA LYS A 55 6.06 3.14 2.65
C LYS A 55 6.42 2.46 3.98
N GLN A 56 6.02 1.20 4.13
CA GLN A 56 6.31 0.41 5.34
C GLN A 56 7.67 -0.30 5.29
N ASN A 57 8.28 -0.40 4.10
CA ASN A 57 9.54 -1.13 3.89
C ASN A 57 10.67 -0.68 4.83
N PRO A 58 10.93 0.63 5.05
CA PRO A 58 12.02 1.05 5.93
C PRO A 58 11.81 0.64 7.40
N ALA A 59 10.56 0.73 7.88
CA ALA A 59 10.21 0.31 9.24
C ALA A 59 10.37 -1.20 9.44
N LEU A 60 9.94 -2.01 8.46
CA LEU A 60 10.10 -3.47 8.50
C LEU A 60 11.56 -3.90 8.41
N PHE A 61 12.37 -3.21 7.59
CA PHE A 61 13.81 -3.45 7.49
C PHE A 61 14.52 -3.11 8.80
N ALA A 62 14.21 -1.96 9.41
CA ALA A 62 14.77 -1.58 10.70
C ALA A 62 14.34 -2.54 11.82
N LEU A 63 13.09 -3.04 11.78
CA LEU A 63 12.61 -4.05 12.73
C LEU A 63 13.35 -5.37 12.57
N ALA A 64 13.67 -5.78 11.35
CA ALA A 64 14.45 -6.98 11.07
C ALA A 64 15.87 -6.88 11.65
N ILE A 65 16.53 -5.72 11.51
CA ILE A 65 17.82 -5.44 12.15
C ILE A 65 17.70 -5.50 13.68
N ALA A 66 16.71 -4.81 14.26
CA ALA A 66 16.50 -4.81 15.71
C ALA A 66 16.19 -6.22 16.27
N ALA A 67 15.48 -7.05 15.49
CA ALA A 67 15.23 -8.44 15.83
C ALA A 67 16.50 -9.31 15.78
N ALA A 68 17.58 -8.85 15.17
CA ALA A 68 18.88 -9.51 15.14
C ALA A 68 19.93 -8.90 16.07
N ALA A 69 19.56 -7.89 16.87
CA ALA A 69 20.48 -7.26 17.82
C ALA A 69 21.01 -8.27 18.87
N ASP A 70 22.25 -8.03 19.32
CA ASP A 70 22.88 -8.83 20.37
C ASP A 70 22.16 -8.68 21.71
N ASP A 71 21.72 -7.45 22.01
CA ASP A 71 20.94 -7.13 23.20
C ASP A 71 19.63 -7.94 23.28
N VAL A 72 19.46 -8.64 24.40
CA VAL A 72 18.36 -9.59 24.59
C VAL A 72 17.02 -8.86 24.70
N GLU A 73 16.98 -7.71 25.36
CA GLU A 73 15.75 -6.96 25.60
C GLU A 73 15.27 -6.29 24.31
N GLY A 74 16.15 -5.60 23.59
CA GLY A 74 15.87 -5.02 22.28
C GLY A 74 15.37 -6.05 21.28
N ARG A 75 16.00 -7.22 21.23
CA ARG A 75 15.55 -8.33 20.38
C ARG A 75 14.16 -8.83 20.76
N ARG A 76 13.86 -8.98 22.06
CA ARG A 76 12.52 -9.39 22.53
C ARG A 76 11.46 -8.35 22.16
N ARG A 77 11.75 -7.06 22.36
CA ARG A 77 10.84 -5.97 22.00
C ARG A 77 10.60 -5.89 20.49
N ALA A 78 11.64 -6.06 19.67
CA ALA A 78 11.49 -6.05 18.22
C ALA A 78 10.55 -7.16 17.73
N VAL A 79 10.72 -8.37 18.27
CA VAL A 79 9.85 -9.52 17.97
C VAL A 79 8.41 -9.28 18.44
N ALA A 80 8.21 -8.75 19.65
CA ALA A 80 6.88 -8.44 20.19
C ALA A 80 6.18 -7.29 19.43
N ALA A 81 6.95 -6.37 18.83
CA ALA A 81 6.43 -5.29 18.00
C ALA A 81 5.94 -5.76 16.62
N LEU A 82 6.30 -6.99 16.19
CA LEU A 82 6.02 -7.48 14.84
C LEU A 82 4.52 -7.42 14.46
N PRO A 83 3.55 -7.87 15.29
CA PRO A 83 2.13 -7.82 14.92
C PRO A 83 1.61 -6.39 14.64
N HIS A 84 2.19 -5.40 15.32
CA HIS A 84 1.82 -4.00 15.24
C HIS A 84 2.42 -3.30 14.01
N VAL A 85 3.68 -3.61 13.68
CA VAL A 85 4.36 -3.03 12.51
C VAL A 85 3.93 -3.75 11.24
N ALA A 86 3.92 -5.09 11.25
CA ALA A 86 3.49 -5.91 10.12
C ALA A 86 1.97 -6.06 10.09
N ARG A 87 1.26 -5.02 9.67
CA ARG A 87 -0.22 -5.01 9.68
C ARG A 87 -0.91 -5.97 8.70
N THR A 88 -0.23 -6.41 7.65
CA THR A 88 -0.80 -7.29 6.60
C THR A 88 0.10 -8.48 6.31
N GLY A 89 -0.43 -9.50 5.62
CA GLY A 89 0.38 -10.63 5.15
C GLY A 89 1.55 -10.20 4.26
N THR A 90 1.36 -9.15 3.45
CA THR A 90 2.46 -8.57 2.65
C THR A 90 3.59 -8.03 3.54
N HIS A 91 3.27 -7.34 4.63
CA HIS A 91 4.28 -6.84 5.56
C HIS A 91 4.99 -7.98 6.30
N LEU A 92 4.26 -9.04 6.67
CA LEU A 92 4.85 -10.22 7.31
C LEU A 92 5.89 -10.89 6.41
N PHE A 93 5.54 -11.13 5.15
CA PHE A 93 6.44 -11.74 4.17
C PHE A 93 7.64 -10.85 3.85
N LEU A 94 7.43 -9.53 3.76
CA LEU A 94 8.54 -8.60 3.56
C LEU A 94 9.50 -8.58 4.76
N PHE A 95 8.97 -8.62 5.99
CA PHE A 95 9.79 -8.79 7.19
C PHE A 95 10.55 -10.11 7.19
N ALA A 96 9.92 -11.23 6.82
CA ALA A 96 10.58 -12.53 6.70
C ALA A 96 11.76 -12.48 5.71
N ARG A 97 11.57 -11.87 4.54
CA ARG A 97 12.66 -11.62 3.57
C ARG A 97 13.80 -10.78 4.14
N TYR A 98 13.51 -9.78 4.97
CA TYR A 98 14.54 -8.95 5.58
C TYR A 98 15.27 -9.63 6.73
N VAL A 99 14.56 -10.31 7.62
CA VAL A 99 15.14 -10.87 8.85
C VAL A 99 16.12 -12.02 8.56
N GLU A 100 15.89 -12.78 7.48
CA GLU A 100 16.81 -13.85 7.06
C GLU A 100 18.19 -13.35 6.63
N GLN A 101 18.32 -12.08 6.27
CA GLN A 101 19.62 -11.47 5.94
C GLN A 101 20.46 -11.22 7.20
N PHE A 102 19.84 -11.17 8.39
CA PHE A 102 20.52 -10.81 9.64
C PHE A 102 20.57 -11.95 10.66
N ARG A 103 19.64 -12.90 10.61
CA ARG A 103 19.57 -14.01 11.59
C ARG A 103 18.78 -15.22 11.09
N GLY A 104 19.01 -16.37 11.73
CA GLY A 104 18.19 -17.56 11.57
C GLY A 104 16.92 -17.60 12.44
N TRP A 105 16.09 -18.63 12.19
CA TRP A 105 14.81 -18.90 12.86
C TRP A 105 14.96 -19.49 14.27
N GLY A 106 15.42 -18.66 15.20
CA GLY A 106 15.51 -19.02 16.63
C GLY A 106 14.14 -18.91 17.37
N PRO A 107 14.05 -19.41 18.61
CA PRO A 107 12.79 -19.46 19.38
C PRO A 107 12.07 -18.11 19.52
N ALA A 108 12.83 -17.02 19.67
CA ALA A 108 12.24 -15.68 19.75
C ALA A 108 11.54 -15.28 18.45
N LEU A 109 12.21 -15.41 17.30
CA LEU A 109 11.64 -15.06 16.00
C LEU A 109 10.41 -15.94 15.69
N LYS A 110 10.49 -17.24 15.95
CA LYS A 110 9.37 -18.17 15.82
C LYS A 110 8.16 -17.69 16.63
N ARG A 111 8.37 -17.29 17.89
CA ARG A 111 7.31 -16.77 18.75
C ARG A 111 6.66 -15.50 18.20
N GLY A 112 7.43 -14.47 17.81
CA GLY A 112 6.81 -13.24 17.28
C GLY A 112 6.04 -13.45 15.99
N VAL A 113 6.52 -14.34 15.11
CA VAL A 113 5.76 -14.73 13.91
C VAL A 113 4.51 -15.52 14.29
N ALA A 114 4.59 -16.42 15.28
CA ALA A 114 3.41 -17.12 15.80
C ALA A 114 2.39 -16.15 16.39
N ASP A 115 2.82 -15.17 17.19
CA ASP A 115 1.98 -14.15 17.80
C ASP A 115 1.23 -13.34 16.74
N TRP A 116 1.83 -13.10 15.56
CA TRP A 116 1.15 -12.47 14.43
C TRP A 116 -0.13 -13.24 14.00
N TYR A 117 -0.11 -14.57 14.06
CA TYR A 117 -1.28 -15.41 13.76
C TYR A 117 -2.25 -15.52 14.94
N LEU A 118 -1.77 -15.38 16.17
CA LEU A 118 -2.56 -15.61 17.39
C LEU A 118 -3.28 -14.35 17.87
N ASP A 119 -2.71 -13.16 17.66
CA ASP A 119 -3.20 -11.87 18.18
C ASP A 119 -4.44 -11.33 17.45
N ARG A 120 -4.80 -11.93 16.30
CA ARG A 120 -5.94 -11.52 15.47
C ARG A 120 -7.15 -12.43 15.68
N SER A 121 -8.35 -11.86 15.55
CA SER A 121 -9.59 -12.65 15.42
C SER A 121 -9.48 -13.61 14.23
N VAL A 122 -10.16 -14.76 14.31
CA VAL A 122 -10.11 -15.79 13.27
C VAL A 122 -10.55 -15.24 11.90
N ASP A 123 -11.60 -14.42 11.84
CA ASP A 123 -12.10 -13.85 10.58
C ASP A 123 -11.11 -12.86 9.94
N ALA A 124 -10.53 -11.96 10.74
CA ALA A 124 -9.50 -11.04 10.27
C ALA A 124 -8.25 -11.79 9.78
N LEU A 125 -7.88 -12.89 10.43
CA LEU A 125 -6.78 -13.74 9.98
C LEU A 125 -7.12 -14.45 8.66
N ALA A 126 -8.32 -15.02 8.54
CA ALA A 126 -8.80 -15.67 7.32
C ALA A 126 -8.75 -14.70 6.13
N TYR A 127 -9.23 -13.47 6.32
CA TYR A 127 -9.14 -12.42 5.31
C TYR A 127 -7.70 -12.16 4.87
N GLN A 128 -6.75 -12.04 5.81
CA GLN A 128 -5.34 -11.82 5.47
C GLN A 128 -4.74 -12.98 4.67
N VAL A 129 -5.02 -14.21 5.11
CA VAL A 129 -4.51 -15.44 4.49
C VAL A 129 -5.00 -15.61 3.06
N LEU A 130 -6.28 -15.32 2.82
CA LEU A 130 -6.91 -15.47 1.51
C LEU A 130 -6.56 -14.31 0.56
N LYS A 131 -6.46 -13.07 1.08
CA LYS A 131 -6.13 -11.90 0.26
C LYS A 131 -4.64 -11.84 -0.10
N TYR A 132 -3.76 -12.21 0.84
CA TYR A 132 -2.31 -12.11 0.68
C TYR A 132 -1.67 -13.49 0.71
N ARG A 133 -2.03 -14.36 -0.26
CA ARG A 133 -1.57 -15.76 -0.30
C ARG A 133 -0.05 -15.91 -0.40
N GLN A 134 0.60 -15.08 -1.21
CA GLN A 134 2.04 -15.09 -1.44
C GLN A 134 2.59 -13.70 -1.79
N ARG A 135 3.76 -13.34 -1.24
CA ARG A 135 4.59 -12.19 -1.66
C ARG A 135 6.05 -12.47 -1.32
N GLU A 136 6.98 -11.84 -2.02
CA GLU A 136 8.42 -11.92 -1.70
C GLU A 136 8.97 -13.35 -1.63
N GLY A 137 8.38 -14.30 -2.38
CA GLY A 137 8.74 -15.72 -2.36
C GLY A 137 8.20 -16.51 -1.15
N TRP A 138 7.44 -15.88 -0.26
CA TRP A 138 6.88 -16.49 0.94
C TRP A 138 5.39 -16.75 0.84
N THR A 139 4.94 -17.82 1.50
CA THR A 139 3.53 -18.13 1.71
C THR A 139 3.18 -18.23 3.19
N HIS A 140 1.88 -18.16 3.51
CA HIS A 140 1.41 -18.43 4.88
C HIS A 140 1.73 -19.86 5.33
N ARG A 141 1.78 -20.84 4.41
CA ARG A 141 2.17 -22.21 4.71
C ARG A 141 3.61 -22.29 5.24
N ASP A 142 4.53 -21.55 4.62
CA ASP A 142 5.93 -21.52 5.06
C ASP A 142 6.07 -20.89 6.44
N MET A 143 5.41 -19.74 6.65
CA MET A 143 5.40 -19.06 7.94
C MET A 143 4.84 -19.94 9.07
N LEU A 144 3.73 -20.64 8.84
CA LEU A 144 3.14 -21.55 9.83
C LEU A 144 4.07 -22.73 10.13
N ARG A 145 4.73 -23.30 9.11
CA ARG A 145 5.70 -24.39 9.27
C ARG A 145 6.95 -23.97 10.04
N LEU A 146 7.38 -22.71 9.93
CA LEU A 146 8.58 -22.22 10.61
C LEU A 146 8.29 -21.76 12.05
N SER A 147 7.16 -21.08 12.26
CA SER A 147 6.80 -20.47 13.54
C SER A 147 6.07 -21.40 14.50
N HIS A 148 5.39 -22.44 13.99
CA HIS A 148 4.63 -23.40 14.79
C HIS A 148 3.67 -22.76 15.80
N PRO A 149 2.74 -21.87 15.39
CA PRO A 149 1.78 -21.28 16.31
C PRO A 149 0.85 -22.35 16.88
N VAL A 150 0.63 -22.30 18.19
CA VAL A 150 -0.25 -23.23 18.91
C VAL A 150 -1.50 -22.48 19.36
N THR A 151 -2.68 -23.06 19.08
CA THR A 151 -3.98 -22.47 19.41
C THR A 151 -4.93 -23.51 19.98
N SER A 152 -5.66 -23.13 21.03
CA SER A 152 -6.81 -23.89 21.56
C SER A 152 -8.11 -23.56 20.83
N ASP A 153 -8.17 -22.40 20.16
CA ASP A 153 -9.31 -21.96 19.34
C ASP A 153 -9.54 -22.94 18.17
N PRO A 154 -10.72 -23.59 18.09
CA PRO A 154 -11.01 -24.56 17.05
C PRO A 154 -11.08 -23.95 15.64
N GLY A 155 -11.62 -22.74 15.49
CA GLY A 155 -11.72 -22.06 14.18
C GLY A 155 -10.35 -21.66 13.64
N ARG A 156 -9.47 -21.15 14.50
CA ARG A 156 -8.08 -20.86 14.12
C ARG A 156 -7.32 -22.14 13.75
N ARG A 157 -7.55 -23.25 14.47
CA ARG A 157 -6.94 -24.54 14.13
C ARG A 157 -7.39 -25.03 12.75
N ALA A 158 -8.70 -24.99 12.48
CA ALA A 158 -9.24 -25.35 11.17
C ALA A 158 -8.63 -24.49 10.04
N LEU A 159 -8.46 -23.19 10.27
CA LEU A 159 -7.79 -22.30 9.33
C LEU A 159 -6.32 -22.67 9.11
N PHE A 160 -5.55 -23.00 10.15
CA PHE A 160 -4.17 -23.47 10.00
C PHE A 160 -4.08 -24.78 9.23
N ASP A 161 -4.99 -25.72 9.49
CA ASP A 161 -5.06 -26.98 8.75
C ASP A 161 -5.39 -26.75 7.27
N PHE A 162 -6.35 -25.87 6.97
CA PHE A 162 -6.67 -25.45 5.60
C PHE A 162 -5.42 -24.91 4.86
N VAL A 163 -4.68 -23.98 5.47
CA VAL A 163 -3.48 -23.39 4.84
C VAL A 163 -2.37 -24.42 4.62
N THR A 164 -2.14 -25.27 5.62
CA THR A 164 -1.00 -26.20 5.61
C THR A 164 -1.24 -27.48 4.82
N ARG A 165 -2.51 -27.90 4.66
CA ARG A 165 -2.88 -29.13 3.94
C ARG A 165 -3.50 -28.85 2.57
N GLY A 166 -4.11 -27.69 2.37
CA GLY A 166 -4.72 -27.30 1.09
C GLY A 166 -6.11 -27.90 0.85
N SER A 167 -6.63 -28.62 1.83
CA SER A 167 -8.01 -29.10 1.89
C SER A 167 -8.53 -28.93 3.30
N LEU A 168 -9.84 -28.69 3.42
CA LEU A 168 -10.55 -29.03 4.63
C LEU A 168 -10.40 -30.55 4.76
N GLY A 169 -9.57 -31.01 5.70
CA GLY A 169 -9.54 -32.44 6.02
C GLY A 169 -10.97 -32.91 6.34
N PRO A 170 -11.28 -34.22 6.23
CA PRO A 170 -12.57 -34.72 6.66
C PRO A 170 -12.88 -34.18 8.05
N VAL A 171 -14.02 -33.51 8.19
CA VAL A 171 -14.58 -33.15 9.49
C VAL A 171 -14.54 -34.44 10.30
N PRO A 172 -13.92 -34.48 11.50
CA PRO A 172 -13.87 -35.70 12.28
C PRO A 172 -15.26 -36.30 12.35
N GLU A 173 -15.42 -37.53 11.86
CA GLU A 173 -16.70 -38.23 11.73
C GLU A 173 -17.37 -38.54 13.08
N VAL A 174 -16.74 -38.11 14.18
CA VAL A 174 -17.22 -38.28 15.54
C VAL A 174 -16.93 -37.00 16.35
N VAL A 175 -17.78 -35.99 16.18
CA VAL A 175 -18.01 -34.99 17.22
C VAL A 175 -19.51 -34.97 17.48
N ASP A 176 -19.90 -35.32 18.70
CA ASP A 176 -21.27 -35.23 19.18
C ASP A 176 -21.90 -33.92 18.71
N ALA A 177 -23.07 -34.01 18.07
CA ALA A 177 -23.82 -32.88 17.52
C ALA A 177 -24.23 -31.80 18.55
N ALA A 178 -23.83 -31.97 19.81
CA ALA A 178 -23.98 -31.01 20.91
C ALA A 178 -22.78 -30.05 21.06
N VAL A 179 -21.64 -30.29 20.40
CA VAL A 179 -20.47 -29.41 20.39
C VAL A 179 -20.27 -28.91 18.96
N ASN A 180 -20.56 -27.62 18.76
CA ASN A 180 -20.44 -26.91 17.47
C ASN A 180 -19.21 -27.40 16.69
N PRO A 181 -19.36 -28.13 15.56
CA PRO A 181 -18.21 -28.57 14.78
C PRO A 181 -17.45 -27.31 14.40
N ALA A 182 -16.14 -27.29 14.65
CA ALA A 182 -15.31 -26.11 14.40
C ALA A 182 -15.43 -25.72 12.92
N ARG A 183 -16.35 -24.81 12.61
CA ARG A 183 -16.58 -24.35 11.24
C ARG A 183 -15.44 -23.44 10.87
N VAL A 184 -14.95 -23.65 9.66
CA VAL A 184 -13.96 -22.78 9.07
C VAL A 184 -14.67 -21.43 8.84
N PRO A 185 -13.97 -20.29 8.95
CA PRO A 185 -14.61 -19.00 8.67
C PRO A 185 -15.33 -19.02 7.33
N ALA A 186 -16.54 -18.45 7.26
CA ALA A 186 -17.41 -18.51 6.08
C ALA A 186 -16.72 -18.02 4.79
N ILE A 187 -15.84 -17.02 4.91
CA ILE A 187 -15.02 -16.52 3.79
C ILE A 187 -14.11 -17.58 3.16
N VAL A 188 -13.69 -18.60 3.91
CA VAL A 188 -12.87 -19.71 3.40
C VAL A 188 -13.72 -20.72 2.62
N GLU A 189 -14.96 -20.94 3.07
CA GLU A 189 -15.93 -21.77 2.34
C GLU A 189 -16.25 -21.10 1.00
N ASP A 190 -16.61 -19.81 1.03
CA ASP A 190 -16.87 -19.00 -0.16
C ASP A 190 -15.65 -18.93 -1.09
N PHE A 191 -14.44 -18.79 -0.55
CA PHE A 191 -13.22 -18.85 -1.34
C PHE A 191 -13.07 -20.20 -2.04
N THR A 192 -13.25 -21.31 -1.31
CA THR A 192 -13.10 -22.66 -1.86
C THR A 192 -14.13 -22.91 -2.96
N GLU A 193 -15.38 -22.50 -2.74
CA GLU A 193 -16.44 -22.59 -3.74
C GLU A 193 -16.13 -21.71 -4.95
N ALA A 194 -15.66 -20.48 -4.75
CA ALA A 194 -15.30 -19.58 -5.84
C ALA A 194 -14.14 -20.10 -6.70
N GLN A 195 -13.17 -20.82 -6.10
CA GLN A 195 -12.08 -21.45 -6.85
C GLN A 195 -12.55 -22.64 -7.70
N ASN A 196 -13.66 -23.29 -7.32
CA ASN A 196 -14.22 -24.44 -8.04
C ASN A 196 -15.37 -24.07 -8.99
N ALA A 197 -15.98 -22.90 -8.80
CA ALA A 197 -17.03 -22.37 -9.65
C ALA A 197 -16.52 -22.10 -11.07
N THR A 198 -17.42 -22.25 -12.03
CA THR A 198 -17.10 -22.10 -13.46
C THR A 198 -18.02 -21.13 -14.18
N LEU A 199 -19.17 -20.80 -13.57
CA LEU A 199 -20.17 -19.92 -14.14
C LEU A 199 -20.16 -18.53 -13.48
N PRO A 200 -20.37 -17.45 -14.25
CA PRO A 200 -20.45 -16.10 -13.69
C PRO A 200 -21.50 -15.91 -12.60
N SER A 201 -22.65 -16.58 -12.72
CA SER A 201 -23.72 -16.51 -11.71
C SER A 201 -23.29 -17.07 -10.36
N GLU A 202 -22.51 -18.16 -10.35
CA GLU A 202 -22.02 -18.77 -9.11
C GLU A 202 -21.10 -17.79 -8.36
N TRP A 203 -20.19 -17.12 -9.07
CA TRP A 203 -19.34 -16.10 -8.45
C TRP A 203 -20.15 -14.92 -7.91
N VAL A 204 -21.17 -14.46 -8.64
CA VAL A 204 -22.07 -13.39 -8.19
C VAL A 204 -22.81 -13.80 -6.92
N ASP A 205 -23.36 -15.00 -6.86
CA ASP A 205 -24.06 -15.53 -5.68
C ASP A 205 -23.13 -15.62 -4.47
N ILE A 206 -21.91 -16.12 -4.67
CA ILE A 206 -20.88 -16.20 -3.61
C ILE A 206 -20.52 -14.80 -3.08
N ILE A 207 -20.29 -13.82 -3.98
CA ILE A 207 -20.04 -12.44 -3.57
C ILE A 207 -21.23 -11.87 -2.80
N GLY A 208 -22.45 -12.17 -3.25
CA GLY A 208 -23.71 -11.73 -2.65
C GLY A 208 -23.95 -12.23 -1.22
N ARG A 209 -23.27 -13.29 -0.78
CA ARG A 209 -23.32 -13.77 0.62
C ARG A 209 -22.77 -12.76 1.62
N GLY A 210 -21.94 -11.82 1.17
CA GLY A 210 -21.48 -10.71 2.01
C GLY A 210 -20.37 -11.06 3.01
N ASN A 211 -19.71 -12.21 2.87
CA ASN A 211 -18.61 -12.63 3.76
C ASN A 211 -17.27 -11.90 3.49
N GLY A 212 -17.26 -10.89 2.62
CA GLY A 212 -16.08 -10.04 2.38
C GLY A 212 -15.09 -10.57 1.33
N VAL A 213 -15.54 -11.45 0.43
CA VAL A 213 -14.75 -11.93 -0.72
C VAL A 213 -14.32 -10.74 -1.59
N THR A 214 -13.02 -10.65 -1.90
CA THR A 214 -12.47 -9.63 -2.81
C THR A 214 -12.05 -10.23 -4.14
N TRP A 215 -11.79 -9.40 -5.16
CA TRP A 215 -11.34 -9.90 -6.47
C TRP A 215 -10.01 -10.67 -6.40
N GLU A 216 -9.14 -10.43 -5.41
CA GLU A 216 -7.92 -11.22 -5.21
C GLU A 216 -8.18 -12.67 -4.77
N MET A 217 -9.39 -12.95 -4.29
CA MET A 217 -9.84 -14.26 -3.82
C MET A 217 -10.57 -15.06 -4.91
N LEU A 218 -10.81 -14.45 -6.08
CA LEU A 218 -11.49 -15.09 -7.21
C LEU A 218 -10.47 -15.64 -8.23
N PRO A 219 -10.82 -16.68 -9.00
CA PRO A 219 -10.00 -17.12 -10.12
C PRO A 219 -9.95 -16.06 -11.23
N ASP A 220 -8.88 -16.07 -12.03
CA ASP A 220 -8.68 -15.07 -13.10
C ASP A 220 -9.83 -15.04 -14.12
N ALA A 221 -10.46 -16.20 -14.38
CA ALA A 221 -11.62 -16.33 -15.25
C ALA A 221 -12.79 -15.42 -14.79
N ALA A 222 -13.05 -15.34 -13.48
CA ALA A 222 -14.11 -14.51 -12.92
C ALA A 222 -13.91 -13.03 -13.24
N LEU A 223 -12.66 -12.58 -13.32
CA LEU A 223 -12.32 -11.18 -13.47
C LEU A 223 -12.56 -10.62 -14.87
N GLY A 224 -12.89 -11.49 -15.84
CA GLY A 224 -13.28 -11.13 -17.21
C GLY A 224 -14.78 -10.84 -17.36
N HIS A 225 -15.59 -11.01 -16.32
CA HIS A 225 -17.05 -10.87 -16.41
C HIS A 225 -17.55 -9.59 -15.74
N ALA A 226 -18.35 -8.82 -16.48
CA ALA A 226 -18.93 -7.56 -16.01
C ALA A 226 -19.80 -7.75 -14.75
N ALA A 227 -20.68 -8.75 -14.75
CA ALA A 227 -21.58 -9.05 -13.62
C ALA A 227 -20.84 -9.33 -12.30
N VAL A 228 -19.67 -9.98 -12.36
CA VAL A 228 -18.83 -10.24 -11.18
C VAL A 228 -18.31 -8.93 -10.59
N TRP A 229 -17.88 -7.99 -11.43
CA TRP A 229 -17.42 -6.68 -10.98
C TRP A 229 -18.56 -5.82 -10.44
N GLU A 230 -19.75 -5.89 -11.02
CA GLU A 230 -20.95 -5.22 -10.48
C GLU A 230 -21.26 -5.71 -9.07
N ALA A 231 -21.25 -7.04 -8.85
CA ALA A 231 -21.43 -7.62 -7.53
C ALA A 231 -20.34 -7.17 -6.53
N LEU A 232 -19.09 -7.07 -6.96
CA LEU A 232 -17.97 -6.57 -6.13
C LEU A 232 -18.07 -5.07 -5.82
N LEU A 233 -18.63 -4.28 -6.72
CA LEU A 233 -18.77 -2.83 -6.57
C LEU A 233 -19.89 -2.45 -5.60
N HIS A 234 -20.95 -3.25 -5.53
CA HIS A 234 -22.13 -3.00 -4.69
C HIS A 234 -21.81 -2.78 -3.19
N PRO A 235 -21.04 -3.64 -2.49
CA PRO A 235 -20.65 -3.40 -1.11
C PRO A 235 -19.61 -2.26 -0.95
N GLY A 236 -19.03 -1.78 -2.06
CA GLY A 236 -18.02 -0.73 -2.11
C GLY A 236 -16.59 -1.25 -2.02
N ILE A 237 -15.75 -0.79 -2.95
CA ILE A 237 -14.32 -1.18 -3.02
C ILE A 237 -13.45 -0.07 -2.42
N PRO A 238 -12.42 -0.37 -1.61
CA PRO A 238 -11.51 0.66 -1.09
C PRO A 238 -10.97 1.59 -2.19
N GLN A 239 -10.94 2.89 -1.93
CA GLN A 239 -10.67 3.94 -2.93
C GLN A 239 -9.41 3.68 -3.78
N THR A 240 -8.29 3.35 -3.15
CA THR A 240 -7.03 3.05 -3.85
C THR A 240 -7.15 1.83 -4.77
N ALA A 241 -7.94 0.84 -4.37
CA ALA A 241 -8.16 -0.34 -5.20
C ALA A 241 -9.12 -0.04 -6.36
N LEU A 242 -10.17 0.74 -6.13
CA LEU A 242 -11.10 1.17 -7.18
C LEU A 242 -10.35 1.93 -8.28
N MET A 243 -9.57 2.94 -7.90
CA MET A 243 -8.74 3.72 -8.84
C MET A 243 -7.82 2.85 -9.69
N ARG A 244 -7.23 1.80 -9.09
CA ARG A 244 -6.35 0.86 -9.80
C ARG A 244 -7.09 -0.03 -10.79
N GLN A 245 -8.38 -0.29 -10.58
CA GLN A 245 -9.19 -1.17 -11.44
C GLN A 245 -9.97 -0.42 -12.53
N LEU A 246 -10.00 0.92 -12.52
CA LEU A 246 -10.72 1.72 -13.51
C LEU A 246 -10.42 1.33 -14.97
N PRO A 247 -9.16 1.06 -15.39
CA PRO A 247 -8.88 0.58 -16.73
C PRO A 247 -9.62 -0.72 -17.07
N ARG A 248 -9.64 -1.69 -16.13
CA ARG A 248 -10.31 -2.97 -16.32
C ARG A 248 -11.83 -2.79 -16.39
N LEU A 249 -12.41 -2.04 -15.44
CA LEU A 249 -13.85 -1.75 -15.39
C LEU A 249 -14.31 -1.08 -16.69
N THR A 250 -13.51 -0.15 -17.22
CA THR A 250 -13.81 0.55 -18.48
C THR A 250 -13.83 -0.40 -19.67
N ARG A 251 -12.85 -1.31 -19.79
CA ARG A 251 -12.83 -2.32 -20.87
C ARG A 251 -13.99 -3.32 -20.78
N LEU A 252 -14.50 -3.56 -19.57
CA LEU A 252 -15.69 -4.39 -19.35
C LEU A 252 -17.01 -3.65 -19.62
N GLY A 253 -16.95 -2.37 -20.05
CA GLY A 253 -18.15 -1.56 -20.33
C GLY A 253 -18.81 -0.95 -19.09
N LEU A 254 -18.23 -1.13 -17.90
CA LEU A 254 -18.84 -0.74 -16.61
C LEU A 254 -18.66 0.74 -16.27
N ALA A 255 -17.87 1.49 -17.06
CA ALA A 255 -17.65 2.92 -16.83
C ALA A 255 -18.79 3.82 -17.33
N THR A 256 -19.88 3.23 -17.82
CA THR A 256 -21.06 3.93 -18.35
C THR A 256 -22.35 3.40 -17.72
N GLY A 257 -23.48 4.05 -17.96
CA GLY A 257 -24.78 3.64 -17.41
C GLY A 257 -24.87 3.77 -15.89
N GLU A 258 -25.66 2.89 -15.27
CA GLU A 258 -25.89 2.88 -13.82
C GLU A 258 -24.62 2.48 -13.05
N THR A 259 -23.91 1.44 -13.48
CA THR A 259 -22.65 1.03 -12.86
C THR A 259 -21.59 2.13 -12.93
N GLY A 260 -21.50 2.84 -14.06
CA GLY A 260 -20.62 4.00 -14.20
C GLY A 260 -21.00 5.14 -13.24
N ALA A 261 -22.30 5.33 -12.98
CA ALA A 261 -22.76 6.27 -11.95
C ALA A 261 -22.33 5.84 -10.55
N LEU A 262 -22.53 4.57 -10.20
CA LEU A 262 -22.09 4.02 -8.90
C LEU A 262 -20.58 4.19 -8.68
N ILE A 263 -19.77 3.93 -9.71
CA ILE A 263 -18.31 4.12 -9.63
C ILE A 263 -17.98 5.60 -9.42
N ALA A 264 -18.62 6.51 -10.17
CA ALA A 264 -18.40 7.94 -10.04
C ALA A 264 -18.77 8.45 -8.64
N ASP A 265 -19.91 8.01 -8.10
CA ASP A 265 -20.37 8.38 -6.76
C ASP A 265 -19.41 7.87 -5.69
N GLN A 266 -18.92 6.61 -5.82
CA GLN A 266 -17.90 6.08 -4.92
C GLN A 266 -16.57 6.82 -5.02
N LEU A 267 -16.18 7.31 -6.20
CA LEU A 267 -14.95 8.07 -6.35
C LEU A 267 -15.06 9.46 -5.72
N ALA A 268 -16.20 10.13 -5.90
CA ALA A 268 -16.43 11.50 -5.45
C ALA A 268 -16.81 11.61 -3.96
N ASP A 269 -17.14 10.51 -3.29
CA ASP A 269 -17.46 10.48 -1.85
C ASP A 269 -16.27 10.99 -1.01
N PRO A 270 -16.44 12.11 -0.25
CA PRO A 270 -15.35 12.76 0.47
C PRO A 270 -14.86 12.00 1.71
N ASP A 271 -15.64 11.06 2.24
CA ASP A 271 -15.27 10.32 3.44
C ASP A 271 -14.34 9.14 3.13
N ARG A 272 -14.40 8.62 1.90
CA ARG A 272 -13.59 7.47 1.48
C ARG A 272 -12.10 7.80 1.36
N PRO A 273 -11.67 8.93 0.74
CA PRO A 273 -10.27 9.35 0.76
C PRO A 273 -9.75 9.58 2.17
N LYS A 274 -10.54 10.19 3.07
CA LYS A 274 -10.16 10.41 4.47
C LYS A 274 -9.93 9.11 5.22
N LYS A 275 -10.89 8.18 5.16
CA LYS A 275 -10.80 6.86 5.80
C LYS A 275 -9.64 6.03 5.24
N GLY A 276 -9.39 6.13 3.94
CA GLY A 276 -8.28 5.46 3.25
C GLY A 276 -6.93 6.16 3.36
N ARG A 277 -6.87 7.37 3.96
CA ARG A 277 -5.70 8.27 3.94
C ARG A 277 -5.09 8.40 2.54
N VAL A 278 -5.95 8.57 1.55
CA VAL A 278 -5.53 8.67 0.14
C VAL A 278 -4.97 10.07 -0.10
N HIS A 279 -3.67 10.13 -0.37
CA HIS A 279 -3.01 11.40 -0.70
C HIS A 279 -3.48 11.94 -2.07
N PRO A 280 -3.67 13.27 -2.24
CA PRO A 280 -4.14 13.85 -3.51
C PRO A 280 -3.29 13.50 -4.73
N ILE A 281 -1.97 13.42 -4.56
CA ILE A 281 -1.07 12.99 -5.65
C ILE A 281 -1.41 11.60 -6.18
N ASN A 282 -1.87 10.67 -5.33
CA ASN A 282 -2.27 9.34 -5.80
C ASN A 282 -3.52 9.42 -6.68
N VAL A 283 -4.46 10.31 -6.35
CA VAL A 283 -5.66 10.55 -7.15
C VAL A 283 -5.30 11.22 -8.47
N LEU A 284 -4.40 12.22 -8.45
CA LEU A 284 -3.93 12.89 -9.65
C LEU A 284 -3.17 11.93 -10.60
N VAL A 285 -2.32 11.06 -10.05
CA VAL A 285 -1.66 10.01 -10.83
C VAL A 285 -2.70 9.06 -11.44
N ALA A 286 -3.73 8.68 -10.68
CA ALA A 286 -4.81 7.84 -11.19
C ALA A 286 -5.60 8.54 -12.31
N LEU A 287 -5.94 9.82 -12.15
CA LEU A 287 -6.60 10.65 -13.16
C LEU A 287 -5.77 10.72 -14.44
N ARG A 288 -4.49 11.11 -14.36
CA ARG A 288 -3.62 11.18 -15.53
C ARG A 288 -3.49 9.83 -16.23
N THR A 289 -3.23 8.78 -15.46
CA THR A 289 -3.16 7.42 -16.01
C THR A 289 -4.47 7.07 -16.73
N TYR A 290 -5.62 7.31 -16.11
CA TYR A 290 -6.92 6.97 -16.67
C TYR A 290 -7.21 7.72 -17.97
N VAL A 291 -6.95 9.03 -18.00
CA VAL A 291 -7.21 9.91 -19.16
C VAL A 291 -6.28 9.59 -20.33
N THR A 292 -5.07 9.08 -20.10
CA THR A 292 -4.19 8.65 -21.21
C THR A 292 -4.77 7.51 -22.03
N GLY A 293 -5.73 6.74 -21.50
CA GLY A 293 -6.35 5.63 -22.21
C GLY A 293 -5.42 4.44 -22.48
N GLN A 294 -4.23 4.41 -21.88
CA GLN A 294 -3.23 3.38 -22.09
C GLN A 294 -2.54 2.98 -20.79
N SER A 295 -2.26 1.68 -20.66
CA SER A 295 -1.56 1.15 -19.49
C SER A 295 -0.12 1.66 -19.46
N ALA A 296 0.31 2.16 -18.30
CA ALA A 296 1.72 2.49 -18.07
C ALA A 296 2.63 1.25 -18.10
N ARG A 297 2.06 0.05 -17.89
CA ARG A 297 2.76 -1.24 -17.95
C ARG A 297 1.93 -2.23 -18.79
N GLY A 298 2.40 -2.54 -19.99
CA GLY A 298 1.77 -3.45 -20.95
C GLY A 298 0.90 -2.76 -22.02
N ASP A 299 0.26 -3.55 -22.87
CA ASP A 299 -0.38 -3.06 -24.12
C ASP A 299 -1.89 -2.76 -23.97
N GLY A 300 -2.40 -2.73 -22.73
CA GLY A 300 -3.81 -2.51 -22.48
C GLY A 300 -4.24 -1.08 -22.81
N THR A 301 -5.24 -0.92 -23.69
CA THR A 301 -5.86 0.36 -24.01
C THR A 301 -7.34 0.39 -23.59
N TRP A 302 -7.87 1.58 -23.34
CA TRP A 302 -9.27 1.84 -23.04
C TRP A 302 -9.65 3.25 -23.47
N THR A 303 -10.94 3.49 -23.69
CA THR A 303 -11.48 4.83 -23.94
C THR A 303 -11.93 5.43 -22.61
N PRO A 304 -11.32 6.53 -22.13
CA PRO A 304 -11.71 7.15 -20.86
C PRO A 304 -13.16 7.61 -20.89
N ALA A 305 -13.93 7.26 -19.85
CA ALA A 305 -15.30 7.74 -19.69
C ALA A 305 -15.29 9.14 -19.04
N PRO A 306 -15.91 10.17 -19.65
CA PRO A 306 -15.91 11.54 -19.11
C PRO A 306 -16.36 11.61 -17.65
N LYS A 307 -17.45 10.91 -17.32
CA LYS A 307 -18.01 10.89 -15.96
C LYS A 307 -17.01 10.37 -14.91
N ILE A 308 -16.16 9.41 -15.28
CA ILE A 308 -15.13 8.87 -14.37
C ILE A 308 -13.97 9.86 -14.23
N SER A 309 -13.58 10.54 -15.32
CA SER A 309 -12.58 11.61 -15.27
C SER A 309 -13.04 12.76 -14.37
N ASP A 310 -14.29 13.20 -14.50
CA ASP A 310 -14.89 14.25 -13.66
C ASP A 310 -14.96 13.82 -12.19
N ALA A 311 -15.30 12.55 -11.93
CA ALA A 311 -15.32 12.01 -10.57
C ALA A 311 -13.93 11.92 -9.93
N LEU A 312 -12.89 11.60 -10.72
CA LEU A 312 -11.50 11.62 -10.25
C LEU A 312 -11.00 13.03 -9.98
N ASP A 313 -11.42 14.02 -10.77
CA ASP A 313 -11.14 15.44 -10.51
C ASP A 313 -11.81 15.90 -9.21
N ALA A 314 -13.09 15.58 -9.01
CA ALA A 314 -13.77 15.84 -7.73
C ALA A 314 -13.09 15.14 -6.55
N ALA A 315 -12.67 13.88 -6.72
CA ALA A 315 -11.95 13.11 -5.72
C ALA A 315 -10.60 13.74 -5.35
N PHE A 316 -9.93 14.41 -6.29
CA PHE A 316 -8.67 15.11 -6.04
C PHE A 316 -8.87 16.24 -5.02
N TYR A 317 -9.87 17.10 -5.20
CA TYR A 317 -10.18 18.15 -4.22
C TYR A 317 -10.70 17.57 -2.90
N ALA A 318 -11.55 16.54 -2.95
CA ALA A 318 -12.07 15.90 -1.74
C ALA A 318 -10.95 15.28 -0.87
N SER A 319 -9.89 14.80 -1.51
CA SER A 319 -8.73 14.23 -0.82
C SER A 319 -7.90 15.24 -0.02
N TYR A 320 -8.09 16.56 -0.23
CA TYR A 320 -7.42 17.58 0.58
C TYR A 320 -7.81 17.47 2.05
N GLY A 321 -9.06 17.09 2.33
CA GLY A 321 -9.52 16.86 3.70
C GLY A 321 -8.90 15.65 4.39
N ALA A 322 -8.10 14.84 3.68
CA ALA A 322 -7.31 13.76 4.27
C ALA A 322 -5.92 14.21 4.76
N ILE A 323 -5.54 15.47 4.48
CA ILE A 323 -4.26 16.05 4.88
C ILE A 323 -4.38 16.60 6.31
N GLU A 324 -3.40 16.27 7.14
CA GLU A 324 -3.27 16.87 8.47
C GLU A 324 -2.49 18.19 8.32
N PRO A 325 -3.09 19.35 8.65
CA PRO A 325 -2.42 20.64 8.52
C PRO A 325 -1.30 20.79 9.55
N ALA A 326 -0.21 21.44 9.15
CA ALA A 326 0.87 21.82 10.05
C ALA A 326 0.49 23.00 10.96
N ASN A 327 -0.54 23.77 10.58
CA ASN A 327 -1.05 24.95 11.29
C ASN A 327 0.03 26.01 11.50
N LYS A 328 0.76 26.34 10.42
CA LYS A 328 1.85 27.34 10.45
C LYS A 328 1.74 28.28 9.27
N PRO A 329 2.19 29.55 9.41
CA PRO A 329 2.38 30.44 8.28
C PRO A 329 3.31 29.79 7.25
N THR A 330 2.80 29.55 6.05
CA THR A 330 3.48 28.73 5.04
C THR A 330 3.67 29.49 3.74
N LEU A 331 4.93 29.76 3.38
CA LEU A 331 5.27 30.23 2.04
C LEU A 331 5.50 29.03 1.12
N ILE A 332 4.73 28.94 0.04
CA ILE A 332 4.83 27.92 -0.99
C ILE A 332 5.47 28.55 -2.23
N ALA A 333 6.76 28.27 -2.44
CA ALA A 333 7.49 28.76 -3.60
C ALA A 333 7.63 27.67 -4.67
N LEU A 334 7.00 27.89 -5.82
CA LEU A 334 6.99 26.98 -6.97
C LEU A 334 8.04 27.37 -8.01
N ASP A 335 8.95 26.46 -8.33
CA ASP A 335 9.80 26.59 -9.51
C ASP A 335 8.93 26.36 -10.76
N VAL A 336 8.81 27.39 -11.60
CA VAL A 336 8.07 27.35 -12.87
C VAL A 336 8.99 27.37 -14.10
N SER A 337 10.28 27.12 -13.90
CA SER A 337 11.27 27.06 -14.98
C SER A 337 10.94 25.99 -16.03
N ALA A 338 11.58 26.10 -17.21
CA ALA A 338 11.41 25.13 -18.29
C ALA A 338 11.82 23.71 -17.88
N SER A 339 12.81 23.58 -16.99
CA SER A 339 13.28 22.28 -16.48
C SER A 339 12.19 21.49 -15.74
N MET A 340 11.26 22.20 -15.10
CA MET A 340 10.14 21.60 -14.37
C MET A 340 9.08 20.98 -15.29
N ALA A 341 9.01 21.40 -16.57
CA ALA A 341 8.08 20.81 -17.55
C ALA A 341 8.61 19.50 -18.15
N THR A 342 9.94 19.33 -18.20
CA THR A 342 10.58 18.17 -18.85
C THR A 342 11.00 17.11 -17.85
N ALA A 343 11.21 17.46 -16.58
CA ALA A 343 11.53 16.52 -15.52
C ALA A 343 10.32 15.61 -15.21
N SER A 344 10.51 14.30 -15.39
CA SER A 344 9.55 13.28 -14.94
C SER A 344 9.82 12.93 -13.47
N ILE A 345 8.76 12.71 -12.69
CA ILE A 345 8.90 12.31 -11.28
C ILE A 345 8.82 10.80 -11.17
N SER A 346 9.93 10.14 -10.85
CA SER A 346 9.96 8.74 -10.38
C SER A 346 9.12 7.75 -11.22
N GLY A 347 9.05 7.94 -12.54
CA GLY A 347 8.26 7.11 -13.46
C GLY A 347 6.73 7.28 -13.37
N MET A 348 6.25 8.36 -12.76
CA MET A 348 4.85 8.76 -12.74
C MET A 348 4.46 9.48 -14.05
N PRO A 349 3.19 9.43 -14.47
CA PRO A 349 2.69 10.16 -15.63
C PRO A 349 2.43 11.64 -15.30
N LEU A 350 3.39 12.28 -14.63
CA LEU A 350 3.36 13.67 -14.17
C LEU A 350 4.74 14.27 -14.35
N ASN A 351 4.80 15.52 -14.83
CA ASN A 351 6.01 16.31 -14.76
C ASN A 351 6.17 16.99 -13.39
N ALA A 352 7.37 17.48 -13.11
CA ALA A 352 7.70 18.13 -11.84
C ALA A 352 6.82 19.35 -11.55
N ARG A 353 6.47 20.12 -12.58
CA ARG A 353 5.59 21.28 -12.46
C ARG A 353 4.18 20.91 -12.01
N GLU A 354 3.58 19.89 -12.63
CA GLU A 354 2.23 19.43 -12.30
C GLU A 354 2.14 18.90 -10.87
N ALA A 355 3.13 18.11 -10.45
CA ALA A 355 3.15 17.61 -9.07
C ALA A 355 3.38 18.73 -8.05
N ALA A 356 4.28 19.67 -8.35
CA ALA A 356 4.53 20.82 -7.47
C ALA A 356 3.27 21.67 -7.31
N ALA A 357 2.57 21.97 -8.41
CA ALA A 357 1.29 22.68 -8.39
C ALA A 357 0.21 21.93 -7.59
N ALA A 358 0.12 20.61 -7.77
CA ALA A 358 -0.86 19.80 -7.03
C ALA A 358 -0.58 19.78 -5.52
N ILE A 359 0.69 19.69 -5.11
CA ILE A 359 1.09 19.78 -3.70
C ILE A 359 0.81 21.19 -3.15
N ALA A 360 1.08 22.23 -3.94
CA ALA A 360 0.79 23.61 -3.55
C ALA A 360 -0.70 23.83 -3.29
N MET A 361 -1.57 23.42 -4.22
CA MET A 361 -3.03 23.52 -4.05
C MET A 361 -3.51 22.76 -2.82
N ALA A 362 -3.02 21.54 -2.63
CA ALA A 362 -3.37 20.71 -1.47
C ALA A 362 -2.92 21.34 -0.14
N THR A 363 -1.71 21.91 -0.11
CA THR A 363 -1.15 22.58 1.07
C THR A 363 -1.92 23.86 1.37
N ALA A 364 -2.16 24.69 0.36
CA ALA A 364 -2.94 25.93 0.46
C ALA A 364 -4.37 25.69 0.95
N ALA A 365 -5.03 24.62 0.47
CA ALA A 365 -6.36 24.26 0.93
C ALA A 365 -6.39 23.75 2.39
N SER A 366 -5.25 23.28 2.92
CA SER A 366 -5.14 22.74 4.29
C SER A 366 -4.62 23.77 5.30
N GLU A 367 -3.71 24.66 4.91
CA GLU A 367 -3.07 25.62 5.81
C GLU A 367 -3.89 26.92 5.92
N PRO A 368 -4.20 27.40 7.14
CA PRO A 368 -5.02 28.57 7.35
C PRO A 368 -4.34 29.88 6.92
N ASP A 369 -3.01 29.93 6.91
CA ASP A 369 -2.21 31.09 6.51
C ASP A 369 -1.12 30.65 5.54
N HIS A 370 -1.26 31.05 4.27
CA HIS A 370 -0.34 30.68 3.21
C HIS A 370 -0.16 31.78 2.17
N THR A 371 1.01 31.79 1.54
CA THR A 371 1.32 32.62 0.37
C THR A 371 1.92 31.73 -0.70
N ILE A 372 1.46 31.85 -1.94
CA ILE A 372 1.99 31.09 -3.07
C ILE A 372 2.77 32.03 -3.97
N VAL A 373 3.99 31.67 -4.32
CA VAL A 373 4.84 32.42 -5.25
C VAL A 373 5.40 31.49 -6.31
N GLY A 374 5.49 31.98 -7.54
CA GLY A 374 6.19 31.33 -8.64
C GLY A 374 7.55 31.99 -8.85
N PHE A 375 8.59 31.19 -9.07
CA PHE A 375 9.90 31.71 -9.47
C PHE A 375 10.44 30.99 -10.69
N THR A 376 11.12 31.74 -11.56
CA THR A 376 11.86 31.20 -12.70
C THR A 376 13.10 32.06 -12.94
N GLY A 377 14.12 31.48 -13.54
CA GLY A 377 15.35 32.17 -13.92
C GLY A 377 15.64 31.98 -15.41
N VAL A 378 16.06 33.06 -16.08
CA VAL A 378 16.63 32.94 -17.43
C VAL A 378 18.11 32.61 -17.28
N HIS A 379 18.54 31.43 -17.72
CA HIS A 379 19.96 31.09 -17.87
C HIS A 379 20.32 31.15 -19.35
N GLY A 380 20.47 32.36 -19.87
CA GLY A 380 21.00 32.57 -21.22
C GLY A 380 22.52 32.57 -21.20
N LEU A 381 23.15 31.72 -22.01
CA LEU A 381 24.54 31.92 -22.41
C LEU A 381 24.55 32.98 -23.52
N GLN A 382 24.95 34.21 -23.19
CA GLN A 382 25.34 35.16 -24.23
C GLN A 382 26.74 34.76 -24.74
N ASP A 383 26.80 34.34 -25.99
CA ASP A 383 28.07 34.06 -26.66
C ASP A 383 28.69 35.39 -27.12
N ASN A 384 29.48 36.00 -26.25
CA ASN A 384 30.14 37.30 -26.50
C ASN A 384 31.48 37.17 -27.25
N GLY A 385 31.69 36.06 -27.97
CA GLY A 385 32.92 35.79 -28.71
C GLY A 385 34.11 35.50 -27.79
N PHE A 386 34.97 34.60 -28.26
CA PHE A 386 36.28 34.19 -27.73
C PHE A 386 36.53 34.51 -26.23
N PHE A 387 36.15 33.55 -25.38
CA PHE A 387 36.58 33.38 -23.97
C PHE A 387 35.82 34.08 -22.83
N ARG A 388 34.61 34.63 -23.02
CA ARG A 388 33.76 35.02 -21.87
C ARG A 388 32.31 34.54 -22.01
N GLN A 389 32.00 33.46 -21.29
CA GLN A 389 30.61 33.13 -20.95
C GLN A 389 30.17 34.04 -19.79
N GLN A 390 29.24 34.95 -20.04
CA GLN A 390 28.61 35.75 -19.00
C GLN A 390 27.25 35.12 -18.68
N VAL A 391 27.10 34.61 -17.45
CA VAL A 391 25.80 34.11 -16.96
C VAL A 391 24.99 35.32 -16.50
N ILE A 392 24.01 35.75 -17.29
CA ILE A 392 22.99 36.69 -16.83
C ILE A 392 22.04 35.89 -15.94
N ARG A 393 21.85 36.32 -14.69
CA ARG A 393 20.87 35.74 -13.76
C ARG A 393 19.79 36.77 -13.49
N GLU A 394 18.73 36.76 -14.29
CA GLU A 394 17.49 37.44 -13.95
C GLU A 394 16.54 36.41 -13.34
N ASN A 395 16.27 36.58 -12.04
CA ASN A 395 15.27 35.79 -11.33
C ASN A 395 14.00 36.61 -11.23
N THR A 396 12.91 36.09 -11.79
CA THR A 396 11.58 36.68 -11.66
C THR A 396 10.82 35.91 -10.59
N ILE A 397 10.35 36.62 -9.57
CA ILE A 397 9.46 36.08 -8.54
C ILE A 397 8.12 36.80 -8.70
N THR A 398 7.02 36.05 -8.74
CA THR A 398 5.67 36.59 -8.88
C THR A 398 4.77 35.89 -7.87
N GLU A 399 3.94 36.65 -7.16
CA GLU A 399 2.89 36.08 -6.31
C GLU A 399 1.81 35.46 -7.21
N LEU A 400 1.41 34.22 -6.92
CA LEU A 400 0.53 33.40 -7.76
C LEU A 400 -0.91 33.40 -7.29
#